data_AF-A0A7I8C611-F1
#
_entry.id   AF-A0A7I8C611-F1
#
_cell.length_a   1.000
_cell.length_b   1.000
_cell.length_c   1.000
_cell.angle_alpha   90.00
_cell.angle_beta   90.00
_cell.angle_gamma   90.00
#
_symmetry.space_group_name_H-M   'P 1'
#
loop_
_entity.id
_entity.type
_entity.pdbx_description
1 polymer ?
#
loop_
_entity_poly.entity_id
_entity_poly.type
_entity_poly.pdbx_seq_one_letter_code
_entity_poly.pdbx_strand_id
1 'polypeptide(L)' 'MFEYGNPDAILADMLQHPLTPDDLGHTVLDDFEHFCAYTGCNPERIGAEAFAWAKLAYVSAHS' A
#
# COMPACT_ATOMS: atom_id res chain seq x y z
N MET A 1 -6.36 12.83 15.33
CA MET A 1 -7.68 12.20 15.10
C MET A 1 -7.44 11.16 14.03
N PHE A 2 -7.62 9.88 14.32
CA PHE A 2 -7.41 8.83 13.31
C PHE A 2 -8.56 8.92 12.31
N GLU A 3 -8.28 9.43 11.11
CA GLU A 3 -9.23 9.47 10.01
C GLU A 3 -9.33 8.06 9.41
N TYR A 4 -10.07 7.18 10.07
CA TYR A 4 -10.30 5.79 9.64
C TYR A 4 -10.98 5.64 8.26
N GLY A 5 -11.39 6.75 7.63
CA GLY A 5 -11.94 6.79 6.28
C GLY A 5 -10.96 7.23 5.19
N ASN A 6 -9.73 7.63 5.55
CA ASN A 6 -8.72 8.06 4.58
C ASN A 6 -7.59 7.02 4.50
N PRO A 7 -7.58 6.16 3.47
CA PRO A 7 -6.58 5.10 3.33
C PRO A 7 -5.15 5.64 3.25
N ASP A 8 -4.93 6.81 2.67
CA ASP A 8 -3.60 7.45 2.62
C ASP A 8 -3.14 7.92 4.01
N ALA A 9 -4.04 8.44 4.85
CA ALA A 9 -3.70 8.87 6.20
C ALA A 9 -3.36 7.68 7.11
N ILE A 10 -4.09 6.57 6.98
CA ILE A 10 -3.82 5.32 7.70
C ILE A 10 -2.49 4.73 7.23
N LEU A 11 -2.24 4.73 5.92
CA LEU A 11 -0.99 4.26 5.36
C LEU A 11 0.19 5.09 5.87
N ALA A 12 0.06 6.42 5.91
CA ALA A 12 1.10 7.31 6.44
C ALA A 12 1.41 7.03 7.92
N ASP A 13 0.40 6.70 8.73
CA ASP A 13 0.55 6.30 10.14
C ASP A 13 1.31 4.95 10.27
N MET A 14 0.92 3.95 9.47
CA MET A 14 1.61 2.65 9.42
C MET A 14 3.07 2.78 8.98
N LEU A 15 3.34 3.62 7.99
CA LEU A 15 4.68 3.90 7.47
C LEU A 15 5.56 4.72 8.43
N GLN A 16 5.03 5.25 9.54
CA GLN A 16 5.86 5.90 10.57
C GLN A 16 6.77 4.90 11.29
N HIS A 17 6.45 3.61 11.24
CA HIS A 17 7.35 2.54 11.66
C HIS A 17 8.17 2.10 10.44
N PRO A 18 9.49 1.92 10.57
CA PRO A 18 10.32 1.51 9.45
C PRO A 18 9.82 0.17 8.94
N LEU A 19 9.29 0.16 7.71
CA LEU A 19 9.04 -1.07 6.97
C LEU A 19 10.35 -1.81 6.90
N THR A 20 10.40 -3.00 7.49
CA THR A 20 11.59 -3.85 7.39
C THR A 20 11.72 -4.24 5.91
N PRO A 21 12.82 -3.89 5.23
CA PRO A 21 13.01 -4.32 3.85
C PRO A 21 13.04 -5.85 3.80
N ASP A 22 12.44 -6.44 2.77
CA ASP A 22 12.44 -7.88 2.55
C ASP A 22 13.87 -8.38 2.22
N ASP A 23 14.08 -9.70 2.10
CA ASP A 23 15.39 -10.34 1.81
C ASP A 23 16.06 -9.81 0.52
N LEU A 24 15.27 -9.20 -0.38
CA LEU A 24 15.72 -8.56 -1.61
C LEU A 24 16.08 -7.07 -1.47
N GLY A 25 15.92 -6.49 -0.27
CA GLY A 25 16.11 -5.06 -0.02
C GLY A 25 14.95 -4.19 -0.51
N HIS A 26 13.85 -4.80 -0.95
CA HIS A 26 12.66 -4.10 -1.42
C HIS A 26 11.78 -3.71 -0.24
N THR A 27 11.21 -2.52 -0.32
CA THR A 27 10.16 -2.11 0.61
C THR A 27 8.85 -2.72 0.15
N VAL A 28 7.92 -2.97 1.08
CA VAL A 28 6.60 -3.51 0.75
C VAL A 28 5.80 -2.65 -0.25
N LEU A 29 6.18 -1.37 -0.40
CA LEU A 29 5.64 -0.46 -1.40
C LEU A 29 6.11 -0.81 -2.82
N ASP A 30 7.36 -1.24 -2.97
CA ASP A 30 7.94 -1.68 -4.24
C ASP A 30 7.29 -3.00 -4.70
N ASP A 31 7.09 -3.94 -3.76
CA ASP A 31 6.33 -5.16 -4.01
C ASP A 31 4.88 -4.87 -4.40
N PHE A 32 4.26 -3.86 -3.80
CA PHE A 32 2.92 -3.43 -4.20
C PHE A 32 2.90 -2.87 -5.63
N GLU A 33 3.89 -2.08 -6.04
CA GLU A 33 4.01 -1.62 -7.43
C GLU A 33 4.19 -2.78 -8.40
N HIS A 34 4.99 -3.78 -8.03
CA HIS A 34 5.15 -5.00 -8.83
C HIS A 34 3.85 -5.80 -8.94
N PHE A 35 3.13 -5.96 -7.82
CA PHE A 35 1.82 -6.60 -7.78
C PHE A 35 0.82 -5.86 -8.69
N CYS A 36 0.84 -4.54 -8.66
CA CYS A 36 -0.01 -3.70 -9.51
C CYS A 36 0.31 -3.85 -11.00
N ALA A 37 1.60 -3.93 -11.36
CA ALA A 37 2.03 -4.18 -12.73
C ALA A 37 1.61 -5.59 -13.22
N TYR A 38 1.68 -6.60 -12.35
CA TYR A 38 1.35 -7.98 -12.69
C TYR A 38 -0.17 -8.24 -12.78
N THR A 39 -0.95 -7.74 -11.82
CA THR A 39 -2.41 -7.94 -11.75
C THR A 39 -3.20 -6.91 -12.56
N GLY A 40 -2.55 -5.79 -12.92
CA GLY A 40 -3.18 -4.63 -13.51
C GLY A 40 -4.07 -3.85 -12.53
N CYS A 41 -3.78 -3.95 -11.22
CA CYS A 41 -4.35 -3.11 -10.17
C CYS A 41 -3.80 -1.70 -10.33
N ASN A 42 -4.45 -0.85 -11.12
CA ASN A 42 -4.02 0.52 -11.34
C ASN A 42 -5.19 1.50 -11.12
N PRO A 43 -4.92 2.76 -10.71
CA PRO A 43 -5.97 3.72 -10.39
C PRO A 43 -6.86 4.04 -11.59
N GLU A 44 -6.39 3.87 -12.83
CA GLU A 44 -7.17 4.05 -14.05
C GLU A 44 -8.25 2.98 -14.25
N ARG A 45 -8.05 1.77 -13.72
CA ARG A 45 -8.98 0.64 -13.87
C ARG A 45 -9.91 0.45 -12.69
N ILE A 46 -9.40 0.64 -11.46
CA ILE A 46 -10.18 0.40 -10.24
C ILE A 46 -10.62 1.70 -9.54
N GLY A 47 -10.12 2.86 -10.00
CA GLY A 47 -10.37 4.15 -9.37
C GLY A 47 -9.37 4.46 -8.25
N ALA A 48 -9.13 5.75 -8.02
CA ALA A 48 -8.14 6.23 -7.04
C ALA A 48 -8.44 5.78 -5.60
N GLU A 49 -9.72 5.79 -5.21
CA GLU A 49 -10.14 5.38 -3.87
C GLU A 49 -9.92 3.88 -3.63
N ALA A 50 -10.34 3.02 -4.57
CA ALA A 50 -10.13 1.58 -4.47
C ALA A 50 -8.64 1.22 -4.50
N PHE A 51 -7.84 1.97 -5.28
CA PHE A 51 -6.39 1.80 -5.32
C PHE A 51 -5.73 2.14 -3.98
N ALA A 52 -6.15 3.22 -3.33
CA ALA A 52 -5.63 3.60 -2.02
C ALA A 52 -5.98 2.55 -0.95
N TRP A 53 -7.20 2.00 -0.97
CA TRP A 53 -7.59 0.89 -0.10
C TRP A 53 -6.83 -0.41 -0.41
N ALA A 54 -6.60 -0.73 -1.69
CA ALA A 54 -5.82 -1.89 -2.09
C ALA A 54 -4.37 -1.79 -1.60
N LYS A 55 -3.77 -0.60 -1.70
CA LYS A 55 -2.44 -0.30 -1.18
C LYS A 55 -2.38 -0.50 0.33
N LEU A 56 -3.32 0.10 1.07
CA LEU A 56 -3.39 -0.06 2.51
C LEU A 56 -3.57 -1.54 2.93
N ALA A 57 -4.44 -2.28 2.26
CA ALA A 57 -4.69 -3.68 2.55
C ALA A 57 -3.45 -4.56 2.26
N TYR A 58 -2.73 -4.29 1.16
CA TYR A 58 -1.53 -5.02 0.81
C TYR A 58 -0.40 -4.79 1.82
N VAL A 59 -0.17 -3.51 2.17
CA VAL A 59 0.85 -3.10 3.14
C VAL A 59 0.54 -3.67 4.51
N SER A 60 -0.72 -3.58 4.98
CA SER A 60 -1.10 -4.12 6.29
C SER A 60 -1.07 -5.64 6.40
N ALA A 61 -1.20 -6.36 5.28
CA ALA A 61 -1.03 -7.82 5.25
C ALA A 61 0.43 -8.28 5.31
N HIS A 62 1.38 -7.37 5.04
CA HIS A 62 2.82 -7.65 4.96
C HIS A 62 3.65 -6.82 5.96
N SER A 63 3.00 -6.07 6.85
CA SER A 63 3.60 -5.26 7.93
C SER A 63 3.67 -6.01 9.26
#